data_AF-A0A3S3N4S7-F1
#
_entry.id   AF-A0A3S3N4S7-F1
#
_cell.length_a   1.000
_cell.length_b   1.000
_cell.length_c   1.000
_cell.angle_alpha   90.00
_cell.angle_beta   90.00
_cell.angle_gamma   90.00
#
_symmetry.space_group_name_H-M   'P 1'
#
loop_
_entity.id
_entity.type
_entity.pdbx_description
1 polymer ?
#
loop_
_entity_poly.entity_id
_entity_poly.type
_entity_poly.pdbx_seq_one_letter_code
_entity_poly.pdbx_strand_id
1 'polypeptide(L)'
;MKPIPGSPPEKPAKNRFFAILALLAAGVAGLAAFTDDLGKLGKGAHDLCQFAKVCAGDPLPTPILARHDSPKMGGGHNQNEQCEPLRAKYASENPGFNIAVQSWEDNDKDSFGHVTYHYHCRYVATPK
;
A
#
# COMPACT_ATOMS: atom_id res chain seq x y z
N MET A 1 22.69 56.31 -32.46
CA MET A 1 21.40 56.18 -31.75
C MET A 1 20.34 55.81 -32.78
N LYS A 2 19.70 54.65 -32.62
CA LYS A 2 18.67 54.12 -33.52
C LYS A 2 17.28 54.43 -32.93
N PRO A 3 16.31 54.82 -33.76
CA PRO A 3 14.91 54.52 -33.49
C PRO A 3 14.33 53.67 -34.63
N ILE A 4 13.71 52.53 -34.32
CA ILE A 4 12.76 51.86 -35.22
C ILE A 4 11.56 51.39 -34.38
N PRO A 5 10.32 51.61 -34.84
CA PRO A 5 9.08 51.38 -34.11
C PRO A 5 8.53 49.97 -34.34
N GLY A 6 7.53 49.59 -33.53
CA GLY A 6 6.57 48.53 -33.89
C GLY A 6 6.66 47.27 -33.02
N SER A 7 5.80 47.23 -32.01
CA SER A 7 5.40 46.03 -31.27
C SER A 7 4.82 44.95 -32.21
N PRO A 8 5.14 43.65 -32.04
CA PRO A 8 4.43 42.58 -32.72
C PRO A 8 3.03 42.35 -32.10
N PRO A 9 2.04 41.92 -32.91
CA PRO A 9 0.64 41.82 -32.50
C PRO A 9 0.39 40.71 -31.46
N GLU A 10 -0.42 41.04 -30.44
CA GLU A 10 -1.06 40.08 -29.53
C GLU A 10 -1.84 39.03 -30.34
N LYS A 11 -1.49 37.75 -30.16
CA LYS A 11 -2.36 36.64 -30.58
C LYS A 11 -3.36 36.32 -29.47
N PRO A 12 -4.62 36.02 -29.84
CA PRO A 12 -5.74 36.00 -28.91
C PRO A 12 -5.68 34.83 -27.94
N ALA A 13 -5.92 35.15 -26.66
CA ALA A 13 -6.23 34.21 -25.61
C ALA A 13 -7.45 33.35 -26.00
N LYS A 14 -7.23 32.08 -26.36
CA LYS A 14 -8.29 31.08 -26.42
C LYS A 14 -7.72 29.71 -26.07
N ASN A 15 -8.42 29.04 -25.16
CA ASN A 15 -8.37 27.61 -24.89
C ASN A 15 -7.34 27.08 -23.88
N ARG A 16 -7.25 27.70 -22.69
CA ARG A 16 -6.68 27.04 -21.49
C ARG A 16 -7.63 26.02 -20.84
N PHE A 17 -8.91 26.01 -21.21
CA PHE A 17 -9.91 25.11 -20.62
C PHE A 17 -9.88 23.67 -21.16
N PHE A 18 -9.48 23.48 -22.43
CA PHE A 18 -9.45 22.14 -23.02
C PHE A 18 -8.18 21.34 -22.72
N ALA A 19 -7.10 21.99 -22.28
CA ALA A 19 -5.87 21.29 -21.88
C ALA A 19 -6.02 20.56 -20.54
N ILE A 20 -6.94 20.99 -19.67
CA ILE A 20 -7.11 20.40 -18.33
C ILE A 20 -7.95 19.12 -18.39
N LEU A 21 -8.91 19.00 -19.32
CA LEU A 21 -9.73 17.79 -19.43
C LEU A 21 -9.00 16.58 -20.04
N ALA A 22 -8.00 16.80 -20.90
CA ALA A 22 -7.22 15.70 -21.50
C ALA A 22 -6.31 14.99 -20.48
N LEU A 23 -5.91 15.68 -19.40
CA LEU A 23 -5.08 15.12 -18.33
C LEU A 23 -5.85 14.19 -17.38
N LEU A 24 -7.18 14.32 -17.30
CA LEU A 24 -8.00 13.51 -16.40
C LEU A 24 -8.43 12.16 -17.02
N ALA A 25 -8.58 12.07 -18.35
CA ALA A 25 -8.96 10.83 -19.01
C ALA A 25 -7.79 9.85 -19.22
N ALA A 26 -6.55 10.34 -19.29
CA ALA A 26 -5.35 9.49 -19.38
C ALA A 26 -4.90 8.92 -18.02
N GLY A 27 -5.44 9.42 -16.91
CA GLY A 27 -5.02 9.04 -15.56
C GLY A 27 -5.48 7.66 -15.08
N VAL A 28 -6.52 7.08 -15.69
CA VAL A 28 -7.09 5.80 -15.21
C VAL A 28 -6.67 4.62 -16.12
N ALA A 29 -6.55 4.82 -17.43
CA ALA A 29 -6.04 3.79 -18.34
C ALA A 29 -4.51 3.63 -18.25
N GLY A 30 -3.79 4.70 -17.90
CA GLY A 30 -2.34 4.65 -17.66
C GLY A 30 -1.95 3.89 -16.39
N LEU A 31 -2.84 3.78 -15.40
CA LEU A 31 -2.54 3.10 -14.13
C LEU A 31 -2.55 1.57 -14.28
N ALA A 32 -3.43 1.02 -15.11
CA ALA A 32 -3.48 -0.42 -15.40
C ALA A 32 -2.32 -0.86 -16.32
N ALA A 33 -1.89 -0.01 -17.26
CA ALA A 33 -0.69 -0.27 -18.06
C ALA A 33 0.61 -0.07 -17.26
N PHE A 34 0.61 0.79 -16.23
CA PHE A 34 1.75 0.93 -15.32
C PHE A 34 1.95 -0.31 -14.44
N THR A 35 0.88 -1.00 -14.02
CA THR A 35 1.03 -2.18 -13.15
C THR A 35 1.61 -3.41 -13.87
N ASP A 36 1.33 -3.60 -15.16
CA ASP A 36 1.87 -4.72 -15.94
C ASP A 36 3.29 -4.45 -16.46
N ASP A 37 3.66 -3.20 -16.74
CA ASP A 37 5.00 -2.85 -17.24
C ASP A 37 6.02 -2.54 -16.11
N LEU A 38 5.56 -2.20 -14.89
CA LEU A 38 6.44 -2.03 -13.73
C LEU A 38 7.27 -3.29 -13.41
N GLY A 39 6.78 -4.49 -13.73
CA GLY A 39 7.53 -5.72 -13.53
C GLY A 39 8.75 -5.87 -14.46
N LYS A 40 8.69 -5.30 -15.67
CA LYS A 40 9.78 -5.35 -16.66
C LYS A 40 10.68 -4.13 -16.62
N LEU A 41 10.11 -2.94 -16.37
CA LEU A 41 10.85 -1.70 -16.16
C LEU A 41 11.57 -1.68 -14.80
N GLY A 42 10.99 -2.32 -13.78
CA GLY A 42 11.61 -2.48 -12.47
C GLY A 42 12.90 -3.28 -12.52
N LYS A 43 12.97 -4.34 -13.36
CA LYS A 43 14.17 -5.18 -13.46
C LYS A 43 15.32 -4.47 -14.17
N GLY A 44 15.04 -3.75 -15.26
CA GLY A 44 16.06 -2.98 -15.99
C GLY A 44 16.54 -1.73 -15.24
N ALA A 45 15.64 -1.06 -14.52
CA ALA A 45 16.01 0.05 -13.64
C ALA A 45 16.81 -0.43 -12.43
N HIS A 46 16.46 -1.59 -11.87
CA HIS A 46 17.18 -2.20 -10.74
C HIS A 46 18.59 -2.66 -11.13
N ASP A 47 18.78 -3.32 -12.28
CA ASP A 47 20.10 -3.70 -12.80
C ASP A 47 21.03 -2.48 -13.00
N LEU A 48 20.50 -1.39 -13.59
CA LEU A 48 21.26 -0.13 -13.77
C LEU A 48 21.62 0.52 -12.44
N CYS A 49 20.73 0.43 -11.46
CA CYS A 49 20.91 1.05 -10.16
C CYS A 49 21.81 0.22 -9.22
N GLN A 50 21.84 -1.11 -9.39
CA GLN A 50 22.78 -2.04 -8.78
C GLN A 50 24.18 -1.92 -9.39
N PHE A 51 24.28 -1.73 -10.71
CA PHE A 51 25.54 -1.46 -11.40
C PHE A 51 26.13 -0.10 -10.98
N ALA A 52 25.27 0.90 -10.76
CA ALA A 52 25.67 2.21 -10.29
C ALA A 52 25.97 2.27 -8.77
N LYS A 53 25.69 1.22 -7.99
CA LYS A 53 25.69 1.22 -6.50
C LYS A 53 24.84 2.34 -5.87
N VAL A 54 23.83 2.82 -6.59
CA VAL A 54 22.98 3.95 -6.15
C VAL A 54 21.70 3.45 -5.48
N CYS A 55 21.23 2.24 -5.80
CA CYS A 55 20.05 1.68 -5.14
C CYS A 55 20.39 0.88 -3.90
N ALA A 56 19.66 1.16 -2.82
CA ALA A 56 19.48 0.21 -1.72
C ALA A 56 19.05 -1.13 -2.31
N GLY A 57 19.62 -2.23 -1.81
CA GLY A 57 19.50 -3.57 -2.39
C GLY A 57 18.05 -4.01 -2.67
N ASP A 58 17.92 -5.09 -3.44
CA ASP A 58 16.64 -5.74 -3.78
C ASP A 58 15.59 -5.58 -2.67
N PRO A 59 14.40 -5.01 -2.96
CA PRO A 59 13.34 -4.93 -1.97
C PRO A 59 13.07 -6.36 -1.48
N LEU A 60 13.31 -6.58 -0.19
CA LEU A 60 13.12 -7.89 0.43
C LEU A 60 11.71 -8.38 0.11
N PRO A 61 11.53 -9.63 -0.34
CA PRO A 61 10.21 -10.16 -0.61
C PRO A 61 9.37 -10.07 0.67
N THR A 62 8.22 -9.41 0.60
CA THR A 62 7.33 -9.26 1.75
C THR A 62 6.89 -10.64 2.24
N PRO A 63 7.10 -10.98 3.51
CA PRO A 63 6.76 -12.30 4.02
C PRO A 63 5.24 -12.49 4.04
N ILE A 64 4.78 -13.67 3.59
CA ILE A 64 3.38 -14.07 3.72
C ILE A 64 3.19 -14.63 5.14
N LEU A 65 2.44 -13.90 5.97
CA LEU A 65 2.20 -14.25 7.36
C LEU A 65 0.93 -15.08 7.49
N ALA A 66 0.99 -16.17 8.25
CA ALA A 66 -0.19 -17.02 8.47
C ALA A 66 -1.22 -16.29 9.34
N ARG A 67 -2.48 -16.50 8.95
CA ARG A 67 -3.67 -16.00 9.64
C ARG A 67 -3.91 -16.81 10.91
N HIS A 68 -4.52 -16.20 11.92
CA HIS A 68 -4.91 -16.88 13.14
C HIS A 68 -6.38 -16.61 13.44
N ASP A 69 -7.11 -17.66 13.79
CA ASP A 69 -8.48 -17.59 14.26
C ASP A 69 -8.50 -18.33 15.61
N SER A 70 -9.06 -17.70 16.66
CA SER A 70 -9.08 -18.27 18.01
C SER A 70 -10.10 -19.42 18.10
N PRO A 71 -10.07 -20.28 19.13
CA PRO A 71 -11.27 -21.04 19.48
C PRO A 71 -12.40 -20.09 19.92
N LYS A 72 -13.64 -20.59 19.96
CA LYS A 72 -14.73 -19.89 20.65
C LYS A 72 -14.43 -19.81 22.14
N MET A 73 -14.44 -18.62 22.70
CA MET A 73 -14.13 -18.38 24.11
C MET A 73 -15.28 -17.68 24.81
N GLY A 74 -15.44 -17.94 26.11
CA GLY A 74 -16.38 -17.20 26.93
C GLY A 74 -15.95 -15.74 27.13
N GLY A 75 -16.77 -14.98 27.86
CA GLY A 75 -16.43 -13.62 28.25
C GLY A 75 -15.15 -13.54 29.10
N GLY A 76 -14.50 -12.37 29.08
CA GLY A 76 -13.27 -12.09 29.83
C GLY A 76 -11.99 -12.15 28.99
N HIS A 77 -12.09 -12.53 27.72
CA HIS A 77 -10.99 -12.47 26.76
C HIS A 77 -11.11 -11.26 25.84
N ASN A 78 -10.03 -10.94 25.14
CA ASN A 78 -10.01 -9.88 24.13
C ASN A 78 -9.13 -10.23 22.92
N GLN A 79 -9.28 -9.44 21.86
CA GLN A 79 -8.53 -9.58 20.61
C GLN A 79 -7.01 -9.49 20.82
N ASN A 80 -6.57 -8.62 21.72
CA ASN A 80 -5.16 -8.35 21.97
C ASN A 80 -4.46 -9.59 22.54
N GLU A 81 -5.09 -10.29 23.47
CA GLU A 81 -4.61 -11.56 24.04
C GLU A 81 -4.39 -12.64 22.98
N GLN A 82 -5.25 -12.69 21.95
CA GLN A 82 -5.15 -13.68 20.89
C GLN A 82 -4.17 -13.27 19.79
N CYS A 83 -4.16 -12.01 19.40
CA CYS A 83 -3.43 -11.58 18.22
C CYS A 83 -1.99 -11.13 18.48
N GLU A 84 -1.70 -10.53 19.65
CA GLU A 84 -0.38 -9.96 19.95
C GLU A 84 0.76 -10.96 20.07
N PRO A 85 0.60 -12.14 20.72
CA PRO A 85 1.70 -13.09 20.85
C PRO A 85 2.28 -13.51 19.48
N LEU A 86 1.39 -13.74 18.51
CA LEU A 86 1.80 -14.10 17.15
C LEU A 86 2.31 -12.90 16.35
N ARG A 87 1.77 -11.68 16.57
CA ARG A 87 2.34 -10.44 16.01
C ARG A 87 3.78 -10.24 16.45
N ALA A 88 4.04 -10.39 17.75
CA ALA A 88 5.36 -10.24 18.35
C ALA A 88 6.33 -11.29 17.81
N LYS A 89 5.88 -12.55 17.67
CA LYS A 89 6.64 -13.61 17.01
C LYS A 89 7.03 -13.21 15.59
N TYR A 90 6.08 -12.80 14.75
CA TYR A 90 6.38 -12.38 13.37
C TYR A 90 7.31 -11.17 13.31
N ALA A 91 7.18 -10.22 14.23
CA ALA A 91 8.08 -9.07 14.30
C ALA A 91 9.52 -9.49 14.67
N SER A 92 9.67 -10.49 15.52
CA SER A 92 10.99 -11.06 15.87
C SER A 92 11.62 -11.86 14.73
N GLU A 93 10.81 -12.60 13.97
CA GLU A 93 11.27 -13.42 12.83
C GLU A 93 11.56 -12.57 11.59
N ASN A 94 10.98 -11.38 11.48
CA ASN A 94 11.08 -10.50 10.31
C ASN A 94 11.57 -9.09 10.70
N PRO A 95 12.81 -8.94 11.20
CA PRO A 95 13.29 -7.67 11.76
C PRO A 95 13.36 -6.51 10.75
N GLY A 96 13.43 -6.81 9.44
CA GLY A 96 13.40 -5.81 8.35
C GLY A 96 12.00 -5.28 8.00
N PHE A 97 10.96 -5.78 8.66
CA PHE A 97 9.57 -5.43 8.37
C PHE A 97 8.86 -4.87 9.61
N ASN A 98 7.92 -3.97 9.39
CA ASN A 98 6.91 -3.58 10.35
C ASN A 98 5.73 -4.55 10.23
N ILE A 99 5.28 -5.11 11.36
CA ILE A 99 4.18 -6.07 11.38
C ILE A 99 2.93 -5.38 11.96
N ALA A 100 1.96 -5.13 11.10
CA ALA A 100 0.63 -4.65 11.48
C ALA A 100 -0.33 -5.84 11.69
N VAL A 101 -1.28 -5.66 12.61
CA VAL A 101 -2.36 -6.61 12.83
C VAL A 101 -3.70 -5.95 12.50
N GLN A 102 -4.52 -6.66 11.74
CA GLN A 102 -5.93 -6.36 11.53
C GLN A 102 -6.73 -7.45 12.25
N SER A 103 -7.52 -7.03 13.24
CA SER A 103 -8.31 -7.95 14.06
C SER A 103 -9.78 -7.57 14.11
N TRP A 104 -10.63 -8.57 14.16
CA TRP A 104 -12.07 -8.41 14.42
C TRP A 104 -12.58 -9.56 15.28
N GLU A 105 -13.80 -9.43 15.79
CA GLU A 105 -14.47 -10.48 16.54
C GLU A 105 -15.83 -10.80 15.90
N ASP A 106 -16.19 -12.07 15.98
CA ASP A 106 -17.55 -12.55 15.82
C ASP A 106 -18.05 -13.04 17.18
N ASN A 107 -19.34 -12.88 17.47
CA ASN A 107 -19.93 -13.37 18.71
C ASN A 107 -21.22 -14.14 18.46
N ASP A 108 -21.39 -15.23 19.20
CA ASP A 108 -22.60 -16.06 19.21
C ASP A 108 -23.20 -16.05 20.61
N LYS A 109 -24.52 -15.99 20.70
CA LYS A 109 -25.24 -16.12 21.97
C LYS A 109 -26.04 -17.42 21.95
N ASP A 110 -25.82 -18.28 22.95
CA ASP A 110 -26.60 -19.50 23.10
C ASP A 110 -28.00 -19.24 23.69
N SER A 111 -28.85 -20.26 23.69
CA SER A 111 -30.22 -20.18 24.24
C SER A 111 -30.27 -19.96 25.75
N PHE A 112 -29.16 -20.18 26.47
CA PHE A 112 -29.03 -19.90 27.91
C PHE A 112 -28.48 -18.50 28.18
N GLY A 113 -28.17 -17.74 27.13
CA GLY A 113 -27.69 -16.37 27.20
C GLY A 113 -26.18 -16.22 27.34
N HIS A 114 -25.41 -17.31 27.27
CA HIS A 114 -23.95 -17.23 27.25
C HIS A 114 -23.49 -16.70 25.90
N VAL A 115 -22.57 -15.73 25.94
CA VAL A 115 -21.93 -15.18 24.74
C VAL A 115 -20.56 -15.83 24.59
N THR A 116 -20.33 -16.42 23.43
CA THR A 116 -19.02 -16.88 23.00
C THR A 116 -18.47 -15.96 21.93
N TYR A 117 -17.20 -15.61 22.05
CA TYR A 117 -16.47 -14.75 21.13
C TYR A 117 -15.50 -15.57 20.32
N HIS A 118 -15.31 -15.18 19.07
CA HIS A 118 -14.36 -15.76 18.14
C HIS A 118 -13.52 -14.63 17.56
N TYR A 119 -12.22 -14.66 17.78
CA TYR A 119 -11.31 -13.60 17.37
C TYR A 119 -10.54 -13.99 16.13
N HIS A 120 -10.45 -13.06 15.20
CA HIS A 120 -9.77 -13.23 13.94
C HIS A 120 -8.60 -12.27 13.86
N CYS A 121 -7.43 -12.77 13.49
CA CYS A 121 -6.20 -12.01 13.37
C CYS A 121 -5.63 -12.18 11.95
N ARG A 122 -5.30 -11.06 11.31
CA ARG A 122 -4.64 -11.00 10.00
C ARG A 122 -3.43 -10.11 10.13
N TYR A 123 -2.30 -10.56 9.60
CA TYR A 123 -1.02 -9.88 9.75
C TYR A 123 -0.53 -9.38 8.41
N VAL A 124 0.01 -8.17 8.39
CA VAL A 124 0.56 -7.53 7.20
C VAL A 124 1.97 -7.07 7.53
N ALA A 125 2.93 -7.51 6.72
CA ALA A 125 4.30 -7.02 6.78
C ALA A 125 4.46 -5.86 5.80
N THR A 126 5.05 -4.75 6.25
CA THR A 126 5.50 -3.66 5.39
C THR A 126 7.00 -3.44 5.56
N PRO A 127 7.78 -3.22 4.49
CA PRO A 127 9.19 -2.87 4.63
C PRO A 127 9.38 -1.65 5.54
N LYS A 128 10.47 -1.66 6.31
CA LYS A 128 10.89 -0.51 7.12
C LYS A 128 11.56 0.58 6.30
#